data_AF-A0A3B0Y219-F1
#
_entry.id   AF-A0A3B0Y219-F1
#
_cell.length_a   1.000
_cell.length_b   1.000
_cell.length_c   1.000
_cell.angle_alpha   90.00
_cell.angle_beta   90.00
_cell.angle_gamma   90.00
#
_symmetry.space_group_name_H-M   'P 1'
#
loop_
_entity.id
_entity.type
_entity.pdbx_description
1 polymer ?
#
loop_
_entity_poly.entity_id
_entity_poly.type
_entity_poly.pdbx_seq_one_letter_code
_entity_poly.pdbx_strand_id
1 'polypeptide(L)'
;METLKHLSLIAIILLSSACTSISSVHPLGTDTVQLVEHEWRGTWIAQDGTLQLDVLDTKAGIIELVFIEHGKIEKYTVTIKKSGQDTYMNLLNKDKSYLFAKFKKRYNQIIVWPPSSKAMKVAIASEAIKGEITKDDDLLITADKDNLNKFFADNSEKMLFEYDEPVVFRKNVK
;
A
#
# COMPACT_ATOMS: atom_id res chain seq x y z
N MET A 1 8.31 -30.71 -7.76
CA MET A 1 7.98 -29.44 -8.44
C MET A 1 7.06 -28.70 -7.50
N GLU A 2 7.65 -28.01 -6.52
CA GLU A 2 6.95 -27.40 -5.40
C GLU A 2 6.41 -26.05 -5.84
N THR A 3 5.10 -25.97 -6.05
CA THR A 3 4.43 -24.70 -6.33
C THR A 3 4.30 -23.90 -5.05
N LEU A 4 4.91 -22.71 -5.08
CA LEU A 4 4.81 -21.60 -4.13
C LEU A 4 3.54 -21.64 -3.25
N LYS A 5 3.68 -22.08 -2.00
CA LYS A 5 2.66 -21.92 -0.93
C LYS A 5 3.05 -20.85 0.09
N HIS A 6 3.91 -19.91 -0.29
CA HIS A 6 4.45 -18.89 0.61
C HIS A 6 4.32 -17.47 0.04
N LEU A 7 3.09 -17.07 -0.28
CA LEU A 7 2.61 -15.71 0.02
C LEU A 7 2.05 -15.80 1.45
N SER A 8 2.89 -15.82 2.49
CA SER A 8 3.17 -14.63 3.31
C SER A 8 1.93 -13.74 3.45
N LEU A 9 1.26 -13.87 4.60
CA LEU A 9 -0.05 -13.37 5.03
C LEU A 9 -0.21 -11.83 4.98
N ILE A 10 0.71 -11.13 4.33
CA ILE A 10 0.75 -9.66 4.19
C ILE A 10 -0.18 -9.16 3.10
N ALA A 11 -0.59 -10.05 2.19
CA ALA A 11 -1.79 -9.85 1.38
C ALA A 11 -3.07 -9.81 2.26
N ILE A 12 -3.15 -10.61 3.33
CA ILE A 12 -4.41 -10.88 4.03
C ILE A 12 -4.83 -9.76 4.99
N ILE A 13 -3.89 -8.98 5.53
CA ILE A 13 -4.20 -7.87 6.46
C ILE A 13 -4.69 -6.61 5.71
N LEU A 14 -4.61 -6.58 4.37
CA LEU A 14 -5.15 -5.50 3.51
C LEU A 14 -6.34 -5.96 2.64
N LEU A 15 -6.74 -7.24 2.68
CA LEU A 15 -7.59 -7.89 1.67
C LEU A 15 -8.65 -8.87 2.22
N SER A 16 -9.20 -8.66 3.41
CA SER A 16 -10.27 -9.53 3.94
C SER A 16 -11.65 -9.24 3.32
N SER A 17 -11.73 -9.31 1.99
CA SER A 17 -12.90 -9.80 1.25
C SER A 17 -12.61 -10.29 -0.19
N ALA A 18 -11.37 -10.21 -0.70
CA ALA A 18 -10.98 -10.89 -1.94
C ALA A 18 -9.45 -11.04 -2.01
N CYS A 19 -8.96 -12.25 -2.28
CA CYS A 19 -7.53 -12.61 -2.40
C CYS A 19 -6.75 -11.89 -3.53
N THR A 20 -7.38 -10.91 -4.20
CA THR A 20 -6.82 -10.14 -5.33
C THR A 20 -5.86 -9.08 -4.83
N SER A 21 -4.58 -9.20 -5.17
CA SER A 21 -3.60 -8.13 -4.99
C SER A 21 -3.66 -7.11 -6.12
N ILE A 22 -3.34 -5.85 -5.80
CA ILE A 22 -3.31 -4.74 -6.78
C ILE A 22 -1.95 -4.10 -6.69
N SER A 23 -1.22 -4.13 -7.80
CA SER A 23 0.13 -3.58 -7.91
C SER A 23 0.29 -2.68 -9.12
N SER A 24 1.34 -1.87 -9.13
CA SER A 24 1.72 -1.07 -10.29
C SER A 24 3.21 -1.22 -10.60
N VAL A 25 3.58 -1.06 -11.87
CA VAL A 25 4.98 -1.00 -12.30
C VAL A 25 5.71 0.28 -11.83
N HIS A 26 4.98 1.27 -11.31
CA HIS A 26 5.52 2.51 -10.78
C HIS A 26 4.93 2.83 -9.38
N PRO A 27 5.68 3.53 -8.51
CA PRO A 27 5.13 4.02 -7.26
C PRO A 27 4.12 5.15 -7.54
N LEU A 28 3.01 5.14 -6.80
CA LEU A 28 2.00 6.18 -6.81
C LEU A 28 2.46 7.39 -5.98
N GLY A 29 2.21 8.59 -6.49
CA GLY A 29 2.70 9.86 -5.98
C GLY A 29 3.88 10.42 -6.77
N THR A 30 3.95 11.74 -6.85
CA THR A 30 5.01 12.48 -7.56
C THR A 30 6.08 12.96 -6.60
N ASP A 31 5.65 13.50 -5.46
CA ASP A 31 6.51 14.26 -4.55
C ASP A 31 6.94 13.39 -3.37
N THR A 32 8.19 13.55 -2.96
CA THR A 32 8.71 12.90 -1.77
C THR A 32 8.18 13.59 -0.50
N VAL A 33 7.87 12.81 0.53
CA VAL A 33 7.46 13.33 1.83
C VAL A 33 8.62 13.27 2.81
N GLN A 34 9.01 14.42 3.37
CA GLN A 34 9.97 14.45 4.45
C GLN A 34 9.36 13.90 5.74
N LEU A 35 10.05 12.94 6.37
CA LEU A 35 9.58 12.27 7.58
C LEU A 35 10.24 12.86 8.83
N VAL A 36 9.47 12.88 9.92
CA VAL A 36 9.96 13.20 11.26
C VAL A 36 10.11 11.90 12.03
N GLU A 37 11.34 11.45 12.25
CA GLU A 37 11.65 10.10 12.73
C GLU A 37 10.84 9.66 13.96
N HIS A 38 10.86 10.46 15.03
CA HIS A 38 10.18 10.12 16.29
C HIS A 38 8.65 10.00 16.16
N GLU A 39 8.06 10.62 15.14
CA GLU A 39 6.63 10.49 14.90
C GLU A 39 6.27 9.15 14.28
N TRP A 40 7.15 8.60 13.44
CA TRP A 40 6.93 7.38 12.66
C TRP A 40 7.46 6.13 13.35
N ARG A 41 8.68 6.21 13.88
CA ARG A 41 9.36 5.09 14.54
C ARG A 41 8.54 4.60 15.73
N GLY A 42 8.44 3.28 15.85
CA GLY A 42 7.82 2.61 17.00
C GLY A 42 6.92 1.44 16.61
N THR A 43 6.22 0.94 17.61
CA THR A 43 5.25 -0.15 17.45
C THR A 43 3.86 0.42 17.20
N TRP A 44 3.16 -0.13 16.21
CA TRP A 44 1.84 0.28 15.78
C TRP A 44 0.90 -0.91 15.82
N ILE A 45 -0.28 -0.74 16.40
CA ILE A 45 -1.24 -1.82 16.66
C ILE A 45 -2.50 -1.55 15.84
N ALA A 46 -2.91 -2.53 15.05
CA ALA A 46 -4.23 -2.60 14.43
C ALA A 46 -5.04 -3.73 15.09
N GLN A 47 -6.30 -3.88 14.70
CA GLN A 47 -7.14 -4.98 15.18
C GLN A 47 -6.51 -6.35 14.92
N ASP A 48 -5.84 -6.50 13.78
CA ASP A 48 -5.38 -7.79 13.27
C ASP A 48 -3.87 -7.99 13.36
N GLY A 49 -3.13 -7.10 14.06
CA GLY A 49 -1.69 -7.30 14.20
C GLY A 49 -0.91 -6.13 14.76
N THR A 50 0.40 -6.37 14.89
CA THR A 50 1.38 -5.39 15.34
C THR A 50 2.42 -5.18 14.25
N LEU A 51 2.72 -3.91 13.98
CA LEU A 51 3.68 -3.45 12.98
C LEU A 51 4.78 -2.68 13.69
N GLN A 52 6.04 -3.03 13.47
CA GLN A 52 7.16 -2.19 13.88
C GLN A 52 7.59 -1.33 12.70
N LEU A 53 7.67 -0.01 12.92
CA LEU A 53 8.14 0.95 11.94
C LEU A 53 9.50 1.48 12.32
N ASP A 54 10.41 1.52 11.35
CA ASP A 54 11.63 2.30 11.40
C ASP A 54 11.72 3.28 10.23
N VAL A 55 12.43 4.39 10.40
CA VAL A 55 12.67 5.37 9.32
C VAL A 55 14.10 5.17 8.81
N LEU A 56 14.20 4.77 7.54
CA LEU A 56 15.48 4.51 6.90
C LEU A 56 16.08 5.79 6.29
N ASP A 57 15.23 6.65 5.71
CA ASP A 57 15.64 7.93 5.14
C ASP A 57 14.52 8.97 5.31
N THR A 58 14.80 9.99 6.12
CA THR A 58 13.85 11.07 6.39
C THR A 58 13.62 11.98 5.19
N LYS A 59 14.62 12.21 4.33
CA LYS A 59 14.51 13.10 3.18
C LYS A 59 13.88 12.41 1.99
N ALA A 60 14.19 11.13 1.80
CA ALA A 60 13.65 10.31 0.72
C ALA A 60 12.27 9.72 1.01
N GLY A 61 11.75 9.87 2.23
CA GLY A 61 10.44 9.35 2.59
C GLY A 61 10.40 7.83 2.74
N ILE A 62 11.50 7.21 3.20
CA ILE A 62 11.64 5.76 3.21
C ILE A 62 11.53 5.22 4.63
N ILE A 63 10.64 4.24 4.81
CA ILE A 63 10.45 3.51 6.06
C ILE A 63 10.68 2.00 5.86
N GLU A 64 11.08 1.32 6.93
CA GLU A 64 11.06 -0.14 7.02
C GLU A 64 9.84 -0.56 7.84
N LEU A 65 9.04 -1.45 7.26
CA LEU A 65 8.01 -2.20 7.96
C LEU A 65 8.62 -3.51 8.43
N VAL A 66 8.50 -3.84 9.70
CA VAL A 66 8.84 -5.15 10.23
C VAL A 66 7.59 -5.80 10.79
N PHE A 67 7.21 -6.94 10.21
CA PHE A 67 6.11 -7.76 10.65
C PHE A 67 6.65 -9.02 11.34
N ILE A 68 6.04 -9.40 12.46
CA ILE A 68 6.38 -10.61 13.19
C ILE A 68 5.14 -11.49 13.19
N GLU A 69 5.20 -12.61 12.47
CA GLU A 69 4.08 -13.52 12.31
C GLU A 69 4.54 -14.96 12.50
N HIS A 70 3.90 -15.72 13.40
CA HIS A 70 4.24 -17.12 13.66
C HIS A 70 5.75 -17.38 13.88
N GLY A 71 6.47 -16.41 14.46
CA GLY A 71 7.92 -16.49 14.69
C GLY A 71 8.80 -16.15 13.48
N LYS A 72 8.21 -15.82 12.33
CA LYS A 72 8.91 -15.33 11.15
C LYS A 72 8.90 -13.80 11.13
N ILE A 73 10.07 -13.22 10.85
CA ILE A 73 10.22 -11.77 10.67
C ILE A 73 10.22 -11.49 9.18
N GLU A 74 9.31 -10.64 8.73
CA GLU A 74 9.27 -10.15 7.35
C GLU A 74 9.50 -8.64 7.34
N LYS A 75 10.36 -8.19 6.43
CA LYS A 75 10.77 -6.79 6.31
C LYS A 75 10.39 -6.25 4.94
N TYR A 76 9.82 -5.05 4.92
CA TYR A 76 9.40 -4.38 3.69
C TYR A 76 9.88 -2.95 3.67
N THR A 77 10.45 -2.54 2.54
CA THR A 77 10.78 -1.14 2.30
C THR A 77 9.58 -0.45 1.68
N VAL A 78 9.14 0.62 2.32
CA VAL A 78 8.01 1.44 1.87
C VAL A 78 8.48 2.85 1.59
N THR A 79 8.12 3.36 0.42
CA THR A 79 8.33 4.76 0.06
C THR A 79 7.04 5.54 0.21
N ILE A 80 7.11 6.65 0.95
CA ILE A 80 6.01 7.58 1.17
C ILE A 80 6.06 8.69 0.13
N LYS A 81 4.99 8.83 -0.65
CA LYS A 81 4.86 9.87 -1.66
C LYS A 81 3.57 10.63 -1.54
N LYS A 82 3.55 11.83 -2.13
CA LYS A 82 2.39 12.72 -2.18
C LYS A 82 2.00 13.02 -3.62
N SER A 83 0.71 13.21 -3.86
CA SER A 83 0.16 13.80 -5.09
C SER A 83 -1.02 14.68 -4.69
N GLY A 84 -0.96 15.98 -5.01
CA GLY A 84 -2.00 16.92 -4.59
C GLY A 84 -2.14 16.98 -3.06
N GLN A 85 -3.31 16.60 -2.53
CA GLN A 85 -3.57 16.52 -1.09
C GLN A 85 -3.39 15.12 -0.50
N ASP A 86 -3.21 14.12 -1.36
CA ASP A 86 -3.20 12.72 -0.97
C ASP A 86 -1.78 12.19 -0.77
N THR A 87 -1.64 11.28 0.19
CA THR A 87 -0.39 10.59 0.50
C THR A 87 -0.54 9.10 0.32
N TYR A 88 0.50 8.48 -0.22
CA TYR A 88 0.52 7.07 -0.60
C TYR A 88 1.70 6.34 0.01
N MET A 89 1.44 5.14 0.50
CA MET A 89 2.48 4.16 0.83
C MET A 89 2.73 3.31 -0.39
N ASN A 90 4.00 3.11 -0.75
CA ASN A 90 4.40 2.25 -1.86
C ASN A 90 5.36 1.18 -1.36
N LEU A 91 4.89 -0.05 -1.27
CA LEU A 91 5.67 -1.20 -0.85
C LEU A 91 6.27 -1.86 -2.10
N LEU A 92 7.59 -1.95 -2.16
CA LEU A 92 8.31 -2.60 -3.26
C LEU A 92 8.25 -4.12 -3.10
N ASN A 93 7.64 -4.80 -4.07
CA ASN A 93 7.61 -6.25 -4.16
C ASN A 93 8.90 -6.82 -4.73
N LYS A 94 9.10 -8.13 -4.55
CA LYS A 94 10.27 -8.86 -5.08
C LYS A 94 10.35 -8.86 -6.61
N ASP A 95 9.20 -8.80 -7.28
CA ASP A 95 9.08 -8.70 -8.74
C ASP A 95 9.27 -7.27 -9.27
N LYS A 96 9.62 -6.32 -8.39
CA LYS A 96 9.80 -4.89 -8.67
C LYS A 96 8.51 -4.13 -8.98
N SER A 97 7.35 -4.74 -8.77
CA SER A 97 6.07 -4.02 -8.72
C SER A 97 5.91 -3.31 -7.36
N TYR A 98 4.91 -2.42 -7.28
CA TYR A 98 4.58 -1.67 -6.08
C TYR A 98 3.15 -2.01 -5.66
N LEU A 99 2.99 -2.58 -4.46
CA LEU A 99 1.71 -2.48 -3.77
C LEU A 99 1.58 -1.06 -3.24
N PHE A 100 0.38 -0.49 -3.32
CA PHE A 100 0.16 0.87 -2.86
C PHE A 100 -1.17 1.01 -2.15
N ALA A 101 -1.22 2.00 -1.26
CA ALA A 101 -2.45 2.40 -0.59
C ALA A 101 -2.40 3.90 -0.31
N LYS A 102 -3.57 4.55 -0.37
CA LYS A 102 -3.74 5.89 0.18
C LYS A 102 -3.68 5.76 1.70
N PHE A 103 -3.09 6.73 2.37
CA PHE A 103 -3.09 6.76 3.82
C PHE A 103 -3.15 8.18 4.34
N LYS A 104 -3.47 8.31 5.63
CA LYS A 104 -3.45 9.57 6.36
C LYS A 104 -2.87 9.32 7.73
N LYS A 105 -1.79 10.04 8.03
CA LYS A 105 -1.19 10.04 9.37
C LYS A 105 -1.78 11.16 10.22
N ARG A 106 -2.10 10.82 11.46
CA ARG A 106 -2.34 11.72 12.59
C ARG A 106 -1.28 11.41 13.66
N TYR A 107 -1.23 12.21 14.72
CA TYR A 107 -0.17 12.15 15.73
C TYR A 107 0.17 10.71 16.17
N ASN A 108 -0.84 9.95 16.59
CA ASN A 108 -0.72 8.57 17.08
C ASN A 108 -1.53 7.56 16.24
N GLN A 109 -1.93 7.92 15.02
CA GLN A 109 -2.74 7.05 14.17
C GLN A 109 -2.28 7.09 12.71
N ILE A 110 -2.33 5.94 12.05
CA ILE A 110 -2.18 5.81 10.61
C ILE A 110 -3.44 5.11 10.11
N ILE A 111 -4.17 5.78 9.22
CA ILE A 111 -5.37 5.24 8.58
C ILE A 111 -5.00 4.91 7.15
N VAL A 112 -5.21 3.68 6.72
CA VAL A 112 -4.84 3.18 5.39
C VAL A 112 -6.12 2.79 4.63
N TRP A 113 -6.25 3.33 3.41
CA TRP A 113 -7.26 2.97 2.43
C TRP A 113 -6.54 2.38 1.20
N PRO A 114 -6.45 1.05 1.13
CA PRO A 114 -5.96 0.41 -0.09
C PRO A 114 -6.90 0.61 -1.29
N PRO A 115 -6.55 0.14 -2.48
CA PRO A 115 -7.41 0.27 -3.67
C PRO A 115 -8.51 -0.82 -3.71
N SER A 116 -9.69 -0.46 -4.22
CA SER A 116 -10.81 -1.41 -4.44
C SER A 116 -10.55 -2.29 -5.66
N SER A 117 -10.42 -3.60 -5.46
CA SER A 117 -10.21 -4.57 -6.55
C SER A 117 -11.37 -4.58 -7.55
N LYS A 118 -12.61 -4.45 -7.06
CA LYS A 118 -13.80 -4.34 -7.91
C LYS A 118 -13.74 -3.10 -8.80
N ALA A 119 -13.44 -1.94 -8.22
CA ALA A 119 -13.36 -0.70 -8.99
C ALA A 119 -12.19 -0.72 -10.00
N MET A 120 -11.05 -1.30 -9.60
CA MET A 120 -9.88 -1.43 -10.48
C MET A 120 -10.11 -2.39 -11.64
N LYS A 121 -10.80 -3.51 -11.43
CA LYS A 121 -11.19 -4.42 -12.52
C LYS A 121 -12.04 -3.71 -13.56
N VAL A 122 -13.03 -2.92 -13.11
CA VAL A 122 -13.88 -2.12 -14.01
C VAL A 122 -13.04 -1.09 -14.76
N ALA A 123 -12.12 -0.40 -14.09
CA ALA A 123 -11.27 0.61 -14.72
C ALA A 123 -10.33 0.01 -15.78
N ILE A 124 -9.76 -1.17 -15.53
CA ILE A 124 -8.91 -1.88 -16.50
C ILE A 124 -9.77 -2.39 -17.68
N ALA A 125 -10.89 -3.04 -17.40
CA ALA A 125 -11.78 -3.60 -18.43
C ALA A 125 -12.41 -2.53 -19.33
N SER A 126 -12.62 -1.32 -18.81
CA SER A 126 -13.11 -0.15 -19.58
C SER A 126 -11.99 0.69 -20.21
N GLU A 127 -10.73 0.23 -20.12
CA GLU A 127 -9.54 0.94 -20.62
C GLU A 127 -9.33 2.34 -20.00
N ALA A 128 -9.99 2.65 -18.89
CA ALA A 128 -9.80 3.91 -18.16
C ALA A 128 -8.39 4.03 -17.56
N ILE A 129 -7.73 2.89 -17.31
CA ILE A 129 -6.31 2.81 -16.99
C ILE A 129 -5.70 1.56 -17.61
N LYS A 130 -4.47 1.68 -18.12
CA LYS A 130 -3.74 0.54 -18.66
C LYS A 130 -3.32 -0.42 -17.55
N GLY A 131 -3.74 -1.67 -17.65
CA GLY A 131 -3.38 -2.73 -16.71
C GLY A 131 -3.80 -4.09 -17.22
N GLU A 132 -3.48 -5.11 -16.44
CA GLU A 132 -3.69 -6.51 -16.76
C GLU A 132 -4.32 -7.23 -15.56
N ILE A 133 -5.24 -8.14 -15.83
CA ILE A 133 -5.76 -9.09 -14.86
C ILE A 133 -5.00 -10.40 -15.07
N THR A 134 -4.28 -10.85 -14.06
CA THR A 134 -3.50 -12.09 -14.14
C THR A 134 -4.41 -13.32 -14.08
N LYS A 135 -3.84 -14.50 -14.31
CA LYS A 135 -4.57 -15.78 -14.20
C LYS A 135 -5.09 -16.05 -12.79
N ASP A 136 -4.44 -15.48 -11.78
CA ASP A 136 -4.79 -15.61 -10.37
C ASP A 136 -5.71 -14.47 -9.90
N ASP A 137 -6.28 -13.71 -10.85
CA ASP A 137 -7.19 -12.58 -10.62
C ASP A 137 -6.53 -11.39 -9.91
N ASP A 138 -5.20 -11.36 -9.85
CA ASP A 138 -4.40 -10.20 -9.43
C ASP A 138 -4.43 -9.11 -10.51
N LEU A 139 -4.24 -7.86 -10.09
CA LEU A 139 -4.27 -6.70 -10.97
C LEU A 139 -2.88 -6.06 -11.01
N LEU A 140 -2.32 -5.93 -12.22
CA LEU A 140 -1.09 -5.19 -12.47
C LEU A 140 -1.38 -3.97 -13.34
N ILE A 141 -1.19 -2.78 -12.77
CA ILE A 141 -1.31 -1.51 -13.49
C ILE A 141 -0.01 -1.24 -14.25
N THR A 142 -0.08 -1.20 -15.58
CA THR A 142 1.06 -1.02 -16.50
C THR A 142 1.08 0.36 -17.16
N ALA A 143 0.18 1.26 -16.74
CA ALA A 143 0.23 2.68 -17.10
C ALA A 143 1.58 3.30 -16.70
N ASP A 144 2.06 4.24 -17.52
CA ASP A 144 3.23 5.05 -17.15
C ASP A 144 2.93 5.89 -15.90
N LYS A 145 4.00 6.47 -15.34
CA LYS A 145 3.94 7.24 -14.09
C LYS A 145 2.93 8.39 -14.15
N ASP A 146 2.85 9.11 -15.26
CA ASP A 146 2.02 10.31 -15.34
C ASP A 146 0.54 9.94 -15.44
N ASN A 147 0.21 8.95 -16.27
CA ASN A 147 -1.14 8.40 -16.40
C ASN A 147 -1.62 7.72 -15.11
N LEU A 148 -0.74 6.98 -14.42
CA LEU A 148 -1.03 6.40 -13.11
C LEU A 148 -1.40 7.48 -12.09
N ASN A 149 -0.56 8.52 -11.96
CA ASN A 149 -0.78 9.59 -10.99
C ASN A 149 -2.04 10.40 -11.32
N LYS A 150 -2.27 10.71 -12.59
CA LYS A 150 -3.47 11.40 -13.05
C LYS A 150 -4.72 10.61 -12.75
N PHE A 151 -4.76 9.33 -13.11
CA PHE A 151 -5.91 8.46 -12.88
C PHE A 151 -6.32 8.44 -11.40
N PHE A 152 -5.35 8.26 -10.49
CA PHE A 152 -5.66 8.24 -9.07
C PHE A 152 -5.99 9.62 -8.50
N ALA A 153 -5.40 10.70 -9.02
CA ALA A 153 -5.75 12.07 -8.61
C ALA A 153 -7.19 12.45 -9.04
N ASP A 154 -7.58 12.15 -10.28
CA ASP A 154 -8.89 12.47 -10.84
C ASP A 154 -10.04 11.67 -10.19
N ASN A 155 -9.70 10.66 -9.41
CA ASN A 155 -10.63 9.71 -8.82
C ASN A 155 -10.35 9.46 -7.33
N SER A 156 -9.56 10.31 -6.66
CA SER A 156 -9.13 10.08 -5.28
C SER A 156 -10.24 10.20 -4.23
N GLU A 157 -11.34 10.84 -4.60
CA GLU A 157 -12.60 10.96 -3.84
C GLU A 157 -13.70 10.02 -4.34
N LYS A 158 -13.47 9.29 -5.44
CA LYS A 158 -14.42 8.32 -6.01
C LYS A 158 -14.16 6.92 -5.47
N MET A 159 -15.03 5.98 -5.84
CA MET A 159 -15.04 4.57 -5.41
C MET A 159 -13.72 3.77 -5.56
N LEU A 160 -12.66 4.35 -6.13
CA LEU A 160 -11.38 3.65 -6.32
C LEU A 160 -10.69 3.26 -5.01
N PHE A 161 -10.91 4.04 -3.95
CA PHE A 161 -10.43 3.73 -2.59
C PHE A 161 -11.61 3.41 -1.65
N GLU A 162 -12.70 2.84 -2.17
CA GLU A 162 -13.79 2.33 -1.34
C GLU A 162 -13.26 1.20 -0.45
N TYR A 163 -13.33 1.43 0.86
CA TYR A 163 -13.18 0.40 1.88
C TYR A 163 -14.54 0.21 2.53
N ASP A 164 -14.96 -1.04 2.69
CA ASP A 164 -16.03 -1.38 3.63
C ASP A 164 -15.63 -0.91 5.06
N GLU A 165 -14.35 -1.00 5.46
CA GLU A 165 -13.77 -0.27 6.63
C GLU A 165 -12.24 -0.05 6.49
N PRO A 166 -11.68 1.16 6.75
CA PRO A 166 -10.25 1.41 6.65
C PRO A 166 -9.43 0.70 7.73
N VAL A 167 -8.18 0.34 7.41
CA VAL A 167 -7.26 -0.23 8.40
C VAL A 167 -6.68 0.89 9.26
N VAL A 168 -6.93 0.85 10.56
CA VAL A 168 -6.45 1.86 11.51
C VAL A 168 -5.37 1.27 12.41
N PHE A 169 -4.16 1.80 12.28
CA PHE A 169 -3.05 1.53 13.18
C PHE A 169 -2.95 2.64 14.24
N ARG A 170 -2.79 2.25 15.50
CA ARG A 170 -2.56 3.15 16.63
C ARG A 170 -1.15 2.96 17.17
N LYS A 171 -0.44 4.06 17.39
CA LYS A 171 0.90 4.01 17.97
C LYS A 171 0.82 3.48 19.39
N ASN A 172 1.58 2.44 19.69
CA ASN A 172 1.77 1.95 21.04
C ASN A 172 2.73 2.90 21.75
N VAL A 173 2.19 3.76 22.61
CA VAL A 173 2.97 4.67 23.44
C VAL A 173 3.18 3.95 24.78
N LYS A 174 4.29 3.22 24.89
CA LYS A 174 4.80 2.73 26.17
C LYS A 174 5.78 3.75 26.75
#